data_AF-A0A0C1F4X3-F1
#
_entry.id   AF-A0A0C1F4X3-F1
#
_cell.length_a   1.000
_cell.length_b   1.000
_cell.length_c   1.000
_cell.angle_alpha   90.00
_cell.angle_beta   90.00
_cell.angle_gamma   90.00
#
_symmetry.space_group_name_H-M   'P 1'
#
loop_
_entity.id
_entity.type
_entity.pdbx_description
1 polymer ?
#
loop_
_entity_poly.entity_id
_entity_poly.type
_entity_poly.pdbx_seq_one_letter_code
_entity_poly.pdbx_strand_id
1 'polypeptide(L)'
;MNKQNIKLGLFFIIGLLTAFLVMYFFQNYQLEKKNDATSNTEVTSNNKDGNGNSADVNASPSKNTESIDELTNEKKVINYVKATRRLPDYYVTKSEAKKSGWVPSKGNLCDVLPGKAIGGDRFSNREKNLPGNEQYYEADVNYNCGNRNADRIVFTVNGDIFLTKDHYKSFQKQ
;
A
#
# COMPACT_ATOMS: atom_id res chain seq x y z
N MET A 1 -54.62 -7.14 -0.64
CA MET A 1 -53.56 -6.96 -1.66
C MET A 1 -53.26 -8.32 -2.28
N ASN A 2 -53.51 -8.48 -3.59
CA ASN A 2 -53.48 -9.80 -4.24
C ASN A 2 -52.03 -10.33 -4.30
N LYS A 3 -51.74 -11.47 -3.64
CA LYS A 3 -50.38 -12.04 -3.51
C LYS A 3 -49.70 -12.27 -4.87
N GLN A 4 -50.47 -12.52 -5.93
CA GLN A 4 -49.94 -12.70 -7.29
C GLN A 4 -49.40 -11.39 -7.88
N ASN A 5 -50.10 -10.27 -7.65
CA ASN A 5 -49.71 -8.95 -8.16
C ASN A 5 -48.47 -8.41 -7.41
N ILE A 6 -48.28 -8.81 -6.15
CA ILE A 6 -47.09 -8.47 -5.35
C ILE A 6 -45.86 -9.22 -5.87
N LYS A 7 -45.98 -10.53 -6.17
CA LYS A 7 -44.86 -11.31 -6.72
C LYS A 7 -44.45 -10.78 -8.09
N LEU A 8 -45.41 -10.46 -8.95
CA LEU A 8 -45.13 -9.89 -10.26
C LEU A 8 -44.42 -8.53 -10.14
N GLY A 9 -44.87 -7.66 -9.23
CA GLY A 9 -44.20 -6.38 -8.96
C GLY A 9 -42.78 -6.53 -8.42
N LEU A 10 -42.50 -7.52 -7.57
CA LEU A 10 -41.16 -7.79 -7.05
C LEU A 10 -40.17 -8.21 -8.14
N PHE A 11 -40.60 -9.03 -9.12
CA PHE A 11 -39.74 -9.41 -10.24
C PHE A 11 -39.34 -8.22 -11.11
N PHE A 12 -40.26 -7.26 -11.34
CA PHE A 12 -39.94 -6.04 -12.08
C PHE A 12 -38.93 -5.16 -11.35
N ILE A 13 -39.05 -5.01 -10.03
CA ILE A 13 -38.12 -4.20 -9.22
C ILE A 13 -36.72 -4.83 -9.20
N ILE A 14 -36.64 -6.16 -9.03
CA ILE A 14 -35.37 -6.88 -9.03
C ILE A 14 -34.69 -6.79 -10.40
N GLY A 15 -35.44 -6.94 -11.50
CA GLY A 15 -34.91 -6.80 -12.86
C GLY A 15 -34.38 -5.40 -13.18
N LEU A 16 -35.05 -4.35 -12.68
CA LEU A 16 -34.57 -2.97 -12.82
C LEU A 16 -33.26 -2.74 -12.04
N LEU A 17 -33.18 -3.24 -10.80
CA LEU A 17 -31.99 -3.13 -9.96
C LEU A 17 -30.78 -3.85 -10.55
N THR A 18 -30.96 -5.04 -11.12
CA THR A 18 -29.86 -5.78 -11.76
C THR A 18 -29.38 -5.10 -13.03
N ALA A 19 -30.28 -4.54 -13.85
CA ALA A 19 -29.91 -3.78 -15.05
C ALA A 19 -29.09 -2.52 -14.70
N PHE A 20 -29.49 -1.78 -13.66
CA PHE A 20 -28.74 -0.62 -13.16
C PHE A 20 -27.36 -1.00 -12.61
N LEU A 21 -27.26 -2.12 -11.87
CA LEU A 21 -25.97 -2.62 -11.38
C LEU A 21 -25.02 -2.98 -12.52
N VAL A 22 -25.52 -3.71 -13.53
CA VAL A 22 -24.72 -4.08 -14.70
C VAL A 22 -24.27 -2.84 -15.48
N MET A 23 -25.16 -1.87 -15.70
CA MET A 23 -24.82 -0.59 -16.35
C MET A 23 -23.78 0.21 -15.56
N TYR A 24 -23.90 0.26 -14.22
CA TYR A 24 -22.90 0.90 -13.36
C TYR A 24 -21.52 0.25 -13.48
N PHE A 25 -21.46 -1.09 -13.52
CA PHE A 25 -20.21 -1.80 -13.77
C PHE A 25 -19.64 -1.51 -15.16
N PHE A 26 -20.46 -1.45 -16.23
CA PHE A 26 -20.00 -1.10 -17.58
C PHE A 26 -19.46 0.33 -17.67
N GLN A 27 -20.10 1.30 -16.99
CA GLN A 27 -19.59 2.69 -16.91
C GLN A 27 -18.21 2.75 -16.23
N ASN A 28 -18.00 1.96 -15.17
CA ASN A 28 -16.73 1.86 -14.47
C ASN A 28 -15.69 0.95 -15.15
N TYR A 29 -16.07 0.16 -16.16
CA TYR A 29 -15.16 -0.77 -16.85
C TYR A 29 -14.44 -0.13 -18.05
N GLN A 30 -14.95 0.96 -18.62
CA GLN A 30 -14.37 1.60 -19.82
C GLN A 30 -13.60 2.89 -19.51
N LEU A 31 -12.61 2.80 -18.61
CA LEU A 31 -11.55 3.81 -18.45
C LEU A 31 -10.19 3.30 -18.99
N GLU A 32 -10.21 2.37 -19.94
CA GLU A 32 -9.00 1.89 -20.61
C GLU A 32 -9.19 1.89 -22.13
N LYS A 33 -9.12 3.08 -22.73
CA LYS A 33 -8.53 3.33 -24.06
C LYS A 33 -8.63 4.81 -24.42
N LYS A 34 -7.58 5.55 -24.06
CA LYS A 34 -7.05 6.64 -24.88
C LYS A 34 -5.69 7.04 -24.33
N ASN A 35 -4.64 6.59 -25.01
CA ASN A 35 -3.34 7.26 -25.08
C ASN A 35 -2.73 6.85 -26.42
N ASP A 36 -3.10 7.59 -27.46
CA ASP A 36 -2.27 7.74 -28.67
C ASP A 36 -1.43 9.01 -28.44
N ALA A 37 -0.12 8.84 -28.35
CA ALA A 37 0.88 9.85 -28.69
C ALA A 37 2.27 9.18 -28.81
N THR A 38 2.53 8.71 -30.02
CA THR A 38 3.79 8.75 -30.77
C THR A 38 5.09 9.04 -30.01
N SER A 39 6.06 8.13 -30.12
CA SER A 39 7.47 8.49 -30.25
C SER A 39 8.13 7.62 -31.31
N ASN A 40 8.63 8.31 -32.34
CA ASN A 40 9.46 7.76 -33.40
C ASN A 40 10.91 7.57 -32.90
N THR A 41 11.56 6.58 -33.51
CA THR A 41 13.00 6.49 -33.76
C THR A 41 13.93 6.26 -32.57
N GLU A 42 14.53 5.06 -32.51
CA GLU A 42 15.97 4.96 -32.30
C GLU A 42 16.62 3.97 -33.27
N VAL A 43 17.68 4.48 -33.88
CA VAL A 43 18.59 3.87 -34.83
C VAL A 43 19.79 3.31 -34.06
N THR A 44 20.20 2.12 -34.49
CA THR A 44 21.55 1.54 -34.56
C THR A 44 22.71 2.22 -33.81
N SER A 45 23.35 1.40 -32.98
CA SER A 45 24.70 1.51 -32.42
C SER A 45 25.75 2.10 -33.37
N ASN A 46 26.67 2.90 -32.84
CA ASN A 46 28.11 2.80 -33.13
C ASN A 46 28.96 3.66 -32.16
N ASN A 47 29.97 3.02 -31.57
CA ASN A 47 31.06 3.61 -30.80
C ASN A 47 32.11 4.28 -31.70
N LYS A 48 32.69 5.41 -31.26
CA LYS A 48 34.15 5.68 -31.28
C LYS A 48 34.55 7.03 -30.64
N ASP A 49 35.48 6.92 -29.70
CA ASP A 49 36.63 7.77 -29.33
C ASP A 49 36.52 9.30 -29.23
N GLY A 50 36.87 9.81 -28.04
CA GLY A 50 37.16 11.23 -27.78
C GLY A 50 37.74 11.47 -26.39
N ASN A 51 39.06 11.39 -26.29
CA ASN A 51 39.88 11.77 -25.12
C ASN A 51 39.70 13.26 -24.76
N GLY A 52 39.44 13.54 -23.48
CA GLY A 52 39.37 14.90 -22.93
C GLY A 52 39.34 14.90 -21.41
N ASN A 53 40.53 14.99 -20.79
CA ASN A 53 40.68 15.29 -19.36
C ASN A 53 40.04 16.63 -19.02
N SER A 54 39.02 16.61 -18.18
CA SER A 54 38.68 17.76 -17.33
C SER A 54 38.27 17.22 -15.97
N ALA A 55 39.12 17.51 -14.99
CA ALA A 55 38.83 17.29 -13.59
C ALA A 55 37.65 18.18 -13.21
N ASP A 56 36.48 17.57 -12.97
CA ASP A 56 35.44 18.20 -12.17
C ASP A 56 35.14 17.30 -10.98
N VAL A 57 35.47 17.83 -9.82
CA VAL A 57 35.37 17.22 -8.51
C VAL A 57 33.95 17.48 -8.04
N ASN A 58 33.01 16.65 -8.46
CA ASN A 58 31.68 16.65 -7.86
C ASN A 58 31.48 15.35 -7.07
N ALA A 59 31.95 15.42 -5.83
CA ALA A 59 31.61 14.50 -4.76
C ALA A 59 30.09 14.50 -4.55
N SER A 60 29.39 13.60 -5.25
CA SER A 60 28.05 13.19 -4.86
C SER A 60 28.19 12.21 -3.71
N PRO A 61 27.63 12.48 -2.51
CA PRO A 61 27.60 11.45 -1.49
C PRO A 61 26.66 10.38 -2.00
N SER A 62 27.24 9.23 -2.36
CA SER A 62 26.54 7.97 -2.49
C SER A 62 25.84 7.68 -1.16
N LYS A 63 24.64 8.23 -0.99
CA LYS A 63 23.68 7.72 -0.02
C LYS A 63 23.27 6.37 -0.58
N ASN A 64 23.78 5.31 0.02
CA ASN A 64 23.20 3.98 -0.08
C ASN A 64 21.71 4.13 0.27
N THR A 65 20.85 4.22 -0.74
CA THR A 65 19.40 4.23 -0.54
C THR A 65 19.03 2.82 -0.13
N GLU A 66 18.87 2.59 1.17
CA GLU A 66 18.40 1.32 1.71
C GLU A 66 17.11 0.90 1.00
N SER A 67 17.02 -0.38 0.66
CA SER A 67 15.82 -0.94 0.04
C SER A 67 14.63 -0.90 1.00
N ILE A 68 13.40 -0.96 0.47
CA ILE A 68 12.21 -0.91 1.32
C ILE A 68 12.11 -2.10 2.29
N ASP A 69 12.66 -3.26 1.92
CA ASP A 69 12.74 -4.43 2.80
C ASP A 69 13.70 -4.17 3.98
N GLU A 70 14.87 -3.60 3.72
CA GLU A 70 15.82 -3.21 4.77
C GLU A 70 15.28 -2.09 5.67
N LEU A 71 14.56 -1.12 5.09
CA LEU A 71 13.87 -0.08 5.85
C LEU A 71 12.80 -0.68 6.75
N THR A 72 11.97 -1.58 6.22
CA THR A 72 10.83 -2.15 6.95
C THR A 72 11.18 -3.38 7.78
N ASN A 73 12.46 -3.75 7.89
CA ASN A 73 12.90 -4.86 8.74
C ASN A 73 12.32 -4.73 10.16
N GLU A 74 11.67 -5.79 10.64
CA GLU A 74 10.91 -5.76 11.90
C GLU A 74 11.73 -5.24 13.08
N LYS A 75 12.99 -5.68 13.24
CA LYS A 75 13.83 -5.27 14.36
C LYS A 75 14.16 -3.78 14.30
N LYS A 76 14.43 -3.27 13.09
CA LYS A 76 14.73 -1.86 12.86
C LYS A 76 13.54 -0.98 13.20
N VAL A 77 12.37 -1.34 12.69
CA VAL A 77 11.12 -0.60 12.92
C VAL A 77 10.72 -0.65 14.39
N ILE A 78 10.77 -1.83 15.03
CA ILE A 78 10.48 -1.99 16.46
C ILE A 78 11.40 -1.10 17.30
N ASN A 79 12.71 -1.14 17.07
CA ASN A 79 13.66 -0.33 17.83
C ASN A 79 13.41 1.17 17.65
N TYR A 80 13.09 1.60 16.42
CA TYR A 80 12.74 2.99 16.15
C TYR A 80 11.49 3.43 16.91
N VAL A 81 10.42 2.61 16.88
CA VAL A 81 9.16 2.92 17.58
C VAL A 81 9.35 2.90 19.10
N LYS A 82 10.19 2.00 19.64
CA LYS A 82 10.55 2.01 21.06
C LYS A 82 11.20 3.33 21.48
N ALA A 83 12.14 3.83 20.67
CA ALA A 83 12.92 5.03 20.97
C ALA A 83 12.11 6.33 20.78
N THR A 84 11.28 6.40 19.74
CA THR A 84 10.66 7.66 19.30
C THR A 84 9.17 7.76 19.56
N ARG A 85 8.50 6.63 19.86
CA ARG A 85 7.03 6.50 19.91
C ARG A 85 6.31 6.84 18.62
N ARG A 86 7.04 6.90 17.50
CA ARG A 86 6.52 7.26 16.18
C ARG A 86 7.03 6.27 15.15
N LEU A 87 6.33 6.20 14.02
CA LEU A 87 6.83 5.48 12.86
C LEU A 87 7.87 6.33 12.12
N PRO A 88 8.84 5.69 11.45
CA PRO A 88 9.70 6.36 10.49
C PRO A 88 8.93 7.04 9.35
N ASP A 89 9.49 8.08 8.75
CA ASP A 89 8.83 8.92 7.72
C ASP A 89 8.56 8.20 6.37
N TYR A 90 9.06 6.97 6.20
CA TYR A 90 8.72 6.14 5.04
C TYR A 90 7.39 5.39 5.20
N TYR A 91 6.72 5.48 6.35
CA TYR A 91 5.36 4.99 6.51
C TYR A 91 4.33 6.02 6.04
N VAL A 92 3.30 5.53 5.35
CA VAL A 92 2.12 6.29 4.96
C VAL A 92 0.87 5.52 5.36
N THR A 93 -0.20 6.22 5.71
CA THR A 93 -1.48 5.59 6.02
C THR A 93 -2.09 4.98 4.76
N LYS A 94 -2.99 4.01 4.93
CA LYS A 94 -3.79 3.46 3.83
C LYS A 94 -4.55 4.56 3.07
N SER A 95 -5.01 5.59 3.76
CA SER A 95 -5.72 6.72 3.14
C SER A 95 -4.81 7.51 2.20
N GLU A 96 -3.61 7.88 2.67
CA GLU A 96 -2.64 8.63 1.88
C GLU A 96 -2.17 7.83 0.67
N ALA A 97 -1.83 6.55 0.87
CA ALA A 97 -1.43 5.67 -0.22
C ALA A 97 -2.51 5.57 -1.31
N LYS A 98 -3.78 5.40 -0.92
CA LYS A 98 -4.91 5.36 -1.88
C LYS A 98 -5.07 6.67 -2.64
N LYS A 99 -4.89 7.82 -1.98
CA LYS A 99 -4.92 9.14 -2.65
C LYS A 99 -3.80 9.28 -3.68
N SER A 100 -2.67 8.65 -3.46
CA SER A 100 -1.54 8.59 -4.40
C SER A 100 -1.70 7.55 -5.51
N GLY A 101 -2.83 6.82 -5.59
CA GLY A 101 -3.09 5.84 -6.65
C GLY A 101 -2.77 4.38 -6.27
N TRP A 102 -2.53 4.10 -4.99
CA TRP A 102 -2.35 2.72 -4.53
C TRP A 102 -3.66 1.93 -4.64
N VAL A 103 -3.60 0.82 -5.36
CA VAL A 103 -4.67 -0.17 -5.50
C VAL A 103 -4.17 -1.47 -4.86
N PRO A 104 -4.67 -1.86 -3.67
CA PRO A 104 -4.14 -3.02 -2.94
C PRO A 104 -4.13 -4.33 -3.75
N SER A 105 -5.16 -4.56 -4.57
CA SER A 105 -5.27 -5.76 -5.41
C SER A 105 -4.27 -5.81 -6.57
N LYS A 106 -3.67 -4.67 -6.94
CA LYS A 106 -2.63 -4.59 -7.97
C LYS A 106 -1.20 -4.71 -7.40
N GLY A 107 -1.04 -4.65 -6.07
CA GLY A 107 0.29 -4.64 -5.45
C GLY A 107 1.18 -3.45 -5.85
N ASN A 108 0.59 -2.36 -6.36
CA ASN A 108 1.32 -1.27 -7.03
C ASN A 108 1.84 -0.18 -6.07
N LEU A 109 2.04 -0.47 -4.77
CA LEU A 109 2.41 0.56 -3.80
C LEU A 109 3.77 1.19 -4.14
N CYS A 110 4.78 0.38 -4.44
CA CYS A 110 6.11 0.86 -4.80
C CYS A 110 6.14 1.60 -6.15
N ASP A 111 5.17 1.35 -7.03
CA ASP A 111 5.09 2.05 -8.32
C ASP A 111 4.60 3.49 -8.14
N VAL A 112 3.62 3.68 -7.25
CA VAL A 112 2.99 4.98 -7.00
C VAL A 112 3.66 5.77 -5.88
N LEU A 113 4.30 5.07 -4.94
CA LEU A 113 5.01 5.64 -3.79
C LEU A 113 6.32 4.87 -3.55
N PRO A 114 7.36 5.11 -4.38
CA PRO A 114 8.66 4.48 -4.21
C PRO A 114 9.25 4.71 -2.81
N GLY A 115 9.75 3.63 -2.21
CA GLY A 115 10.36 3.69 -0.87
C GLY A 115 9.39 3.94 0.27
N LYS A 116 8.08 3.70 0.09
CA LYS A 116 7.07 3.81 1.15
C LYS A 116 6.47 2.45 1.54
N ALA A 117 6.00 2.38 2.79
CA ALA A 117 5.28 1.24 3.34
C ALA A 117 3.98 1.69 4.04
N ILE A 118 3.04 0.77 4.23
CA ILE A 118 1.76 1.07 4.89
C ILE A 118 1.93 1.05 6.41
N GLY A 119 1.48 2.10 7.09
CA GLY A 119 1.47 2.15 8.55
C GLY A 119 0.90 3.45 9.13
N GLY A 120 0.59 3.42 10.42
CA GLY A 120 0.04 4.54 11.16
C GLY A 120 -1.49 4.55 11.24
N ASP A 121 -2.17 3.60 10.59
CA ASP A 121 -3.60 3.42 10.73
C ASP A 121 -3.96 2.88 12.12
N ARG A 122 -5.14 3.25 12.62
CA ARG A 122 -5.68 2.75 13.88
C ARG A 122 -6.02 1.26 13.79
N PHE A 123 -5.48 0.47 14.72
CA PHE A 123 -5.85 -0.93 14.91
C PHE A 123 -6.96 -1.04 15.96
N SER A 124 -8.07 -1.68 15.60
CA SER A 124 -9.28 -1.67 16.42
C SER A 124 -9.35 -2.73 17.53
N ASN A 125 -8.44 -3.70 17.55
CA ASN A 125 -8.41 -4.81 18.52
C ASN A 125 -9.79 -5.48 18.75
N ARG A 126 -10.57 -5.70 17.67
CA ARG A 126 -11.94 -6.25 17.77
C ARG A 126 -11.99 -7.65 18.36
N GLU A 127 -10.98 -8.46 18.04
CA GLU A 127 -10.84 -9.82 18.55
C GLU A 127 -10.32 -9.87 19.99
N LYS A 128 -9.85 -8.74 20.55
CA LYS A 128 -9.31 -8.63 21.91
C LYS A 128 -8.13 -9.56 22.20
N ASN A 129 -7.33 -9.85 21.17
CA ASN A 129 -6.09 -10.63 21.31
C ASN A 129 -4.94 -9.82 21.93
N LEU A 130 -5.10 -8.49 22.01
CA LEU A 130 -4.20 -7.58 22.73
C LEU A 130 -4.83 -7.08 24.03
N PRO A 131 -4.04 -6.83 25.09
CA PRO A 131 -4.55 -6.42 26.39
C PRO A 131 -5.16 -5.01 26.38
N GLY A 132 -6.08 -4.75 27.30
CA GLY A 132 -6.60 -3.42 27.57
C GLY A 132 -7.47 -2.81 26.48
N ASN A 133 -7.87 -1.56 26.70
CA ASN A 133 -8.68 -0.74 25.80
C ASN A 133 -7.86 0.46 25.27
N GLU A 134 -6.56 0.25 25.05
CA GLU A 134 -5.68 1.29 24.54
C GLU A 134 -5.95 1.60 23.06
N GLN A 135 -5.53 2.78 22.65
CA GLN A 135 -5.53 3.16 21.24
C GLN A 135 -4.31 2.54 20.56
N TYR A 136 -4.56 1.50 19.78
CA TYR A 136 -3.53 0.81 18.99
C TYR A 136 -3.40 1.38 17.58
N TYR A 137 -2.18 1.26 17.04
CA TYR A 137 -1.81 1.59 15.67
C TYR A 137 -1.07 0.42 15.05
N GLU A 138 -1.12 0.28 13.73
CA GLU A 138 -0.44 -0.80 13.01
C GLU A 138 0.54 -0.28 11.95
N ALA A 139 1.57 -1.06 11.65
CA ALA A 139 2.48 -0.82 10.54
C ALA A 139 3.00 -2.12 9.94
N ASP A 140 3.18 -2.14 8.62
CA ASP A 140 3.77 -3.26 7.88
C ASP A 140 5.26 -3.38 8.21
N VAL A 141 5.74 -4.60 8.38
CA VAL A 141 7.17 -4.90 8.50
C VAL A 141 7.56 -6.00 7.52
N ASN A 142 8.85 -6.10 7.20
CA ASN A 142 9.42 -7.05 6.23
C ASN A 142 8.77 -6.92 4.83
N TYR A 143 8.39 -5.70 4.43
CA TYR A 143 7.71 -5.42 3.17
C TYR A 143 8.71 -5.25 2.03
N ASN A 144 8.49 -5.98 0.94
CA ASN A 144 9.43 -6.08 -0.18
C ASN A 144 8.80 -5.74 -1.55
N CYS A 145 7.94 -4.71 -1.58
CA CYS A 145 7.13 -4.33 -2.76
C CYS A 145 6.09 -5.37 -3.19
N GLY A 146 5.25 -5.03 -4.17
CA GLY A 146 4.13 -5.88 -4.59
C GLY A 146 3.00 -5.93 -3.57
N ASN A 147 2.38 -7.11 -3.44
CA ASN A 147 1.35 -7.34 -2.45
C ASN A 147 1.91 -7.30 -1.03
N ARG A 148 1.14 -6.71 -0.10
CA ARG A 148 1.50 -6.69 1.32
C ARG A 148 1.56 -8.12 1.88
N ASN A 149 2.57 -8.40 2.71
CA ASN A 149 2.74 -9.68 3.42
C ASN A 149 1.78 -9.80 4.62
N ALA A 150 1.97 -10.80 5.50
CA ALA A 150 1.18 -10.98 6.72
C ALA A 150 1.74 -10.25 7.96
N ASP A 151 2.94 -9.68 7.86
CA ASP A 151 3.75 -9.27 9.01
C ASP A 151 3.47 -7.83 9.40
N ARG A 152 3.14 -7.61 10.68
CA ARG A 152 2.79 -6.28 11.21
C ARG A 152 3.32 -6.10 12.60
N ILE A 153 3.70 -4.87 12.92
CA ILE A 153 3.71 -4.42 14.31
C ILE A 153 2.38 -3.77 14.65
N VAL A 154 1.95 -3.95 15.90
CA VAL A 154 0.84 -3.23 16.52
C VAL A 154 1.36 -2.58 17.79
N PHE A 155 1.16 -1.28 17.95
CA PHE A 155 1.76 -0.52 19.03
C PHE A 155 0.82 0.54 19.62
N THR A 156 1.12 0.96 20.85
CA THR A 156 0.44 2.07 21.52
C THR A 156 1.37 3.27 21.67
N VAL A 157 0.80 4.47 21.83
CA VAL A 157 1.58 5.68 22.15
C VAL A 157 2.33 5.55 23.47
N ASN A 158 1.83 4.70 24.38
CA ASN A 158 2.42 4.39 25.68
C ASN A 158 3.53 3.35 25.59
N GLY A 159 3.81 2.79 24.41
CA GLY A 159 5.01 2.02 24.16
C GLY A 159 4.91 0.52 24.15
N ASP A 160 3.72 -0.03 24.33
CA ASP A 160 3.54 -1.44 24.08
C ASP A 160 3.67 -1.69 22.59
N ILE A 161 4.43 -2.73 22.23
CA ILE A 161 4.65 -3.15 20.84
C ILE A 161 4.47 -4.67 20.77
N PHE A 162 3.72 -5.09 19.78
CA PHE A 162 3.42 -6.49 19.49
C PHE A 162 3.72 -6.76 18.02
N LEU A 163 4.31 -7.92 17.73
CA LEU A 163 4.57 -8.41 16.38
C LEU A 163 3.59 -9.54 16.05
N THR A 164 3.01 -9.51 14.87
CA THR A 164 2.26 -10.62 14.26
C THR A 164 2.92 -10.99 12.94
N LYS A 165 3.00 -12.29 12.66
CA LYS A 165 3.52 -12.86 11.39
C LYS A 165 2.48 -13.71 10.66
N ASP A 166 1.23 -13.63 11.11
CA ASP A 166 0.14 -14.51 10.70
C ASP A 166 -1.15 -13.73 10.43
N HIS A 167 -1.02 -12.45 10.09
CA HIS A 167 -2.12 -11.57 9.76
C HIS A 167 -3.10 -11.42 10.93
N TYR A 168 -2.56 -11.02 12.09
CA TYR A 168 -3.27 -10.69 13.34
C TYR A 168 -3.88 -11.88 14.11
N LYS A 169 -3.56 -13.14 13.73
CA LYS A 169 -4.08 -14.32 14.46
C LYS A 169 -3.39 -14.51 15.80
N SER A 170 -2.09 -14.22 15.88
CA SER A 170 -1.32 -14.25 17.13
C SER A 170 -0.35 -13.08 17.23
N PHE A 171 0.04 -12.76 18.47
CA PHE A 171 0.89 -11.62 18.79
C PHE A 171 2.00 -12.02 19.75
N GLN A 172 3.22 -11.56 19.46
CA GLN A 172 4.38 -11.66 20.36
C GLN A 172 4.74 -10.26 20.87
N LYS A 173 4.75 -10.06 22.19
CA LYS A 173 5.21 -8.81 22.81
C LYS A 173 6.71 -8.60 22.55
N GLN A 174 7.11 -7.37 22.21
CA GLN A 174 8.47 -7.01 21.79
C GLN A 174 9.18 -6.12 22.79
#